data_AF-A0A392PTG2-F1
#
_entry.id   AF-A0A392PTG2-F1
#
_cell.length_a   1.000
_cell.length_b   1.000
_cell.length_c   1.000
_cell.angle_alpha   90.00
_cell.angle_beta   90.00
_cell.angle_gamma   90.00
#
_symmetry.space_group_name_H-M   'P 1'
#
loop_
_entity.id
_entity.type
_entity.pdbx_description
1 polymer ?
#
loop_
_entity_poly.entity_id
_entity_poly.type
_entity_poly.pdbx_seq_one_letter_code
_entity_poly.pdbx_strand_id
1 'polypeptide(L)'
;MALKEWHDSHVRNLPGRIDNLKARLSVLDGRVEEEVSTADEVAELRGITSDIHSLSHVNTSICWQQSRVLWLREGDANSKYFHSPVRQAVFTHFSSHFHACNMARPSVEDLQFHTLSFTKGGSLVKPFSVDEVKAAI
;
A
#
# COMPACT_ATOMS: atom_id res chain seq x y z
N MET A 1 -18.91 31.59 4.85
CA MET A 1 -19.21 31.39 6.29
C MET A 1 -20.05 30.15 6.57
N ALA A 2 -20.96 29.72 5.68
CA ALA A 2 -21.87 28.60 5.91
C ALA A 2 -21.22 27.23 6.26
N LEU A 3 -20.11 26.84 5.61
CA LEU A 3 -19.51 25.51 5.85
C LEU A 3 -18.91 25.36 7.25
N LYS A 4 -18.35 26.45 7.80
CA LYS A 4 -17.76 26.45 9.15
C LYS A 4 -18.85 26.30 10.21
N GLU A 5 -19.93 27.07 10.09
CA GLU A 5 -21.09 26.97 10.99
C GLU A 5 -21.77 25.59 10.90
N TRP A 6 -21.88 25.03 9.69
CA TRP A 6 -22.41 23.67 9.51
C TRP A 6 -21.53 22.62 10.20
N HIS A 7 -20.22 22.67 9.99
CA HIS A 7 -19.27 21.79 10.67
C HIS A 7 -19.40 21.89 12.19
N ASP A 8 -19.50 23.11 12.71
CA ASP A 8 -19.54 23.41 14.14
C ASP A 8 -20.79 22.89 14.83
N SER A 9 -21.92 22.90 14.12
CA SER A 9 -23.21 22.43 14.60
C SER A 9 -23.42 20.92 14.41
N HIS A 10 -22.88 20.32 13.34
CA HIS A 10 -23.21 18.95 12.96
C HIS A 10 -22.12 17.93 13.28
N VAL A 11 -20.85 18.31 13.15
CA VAL A 11 -19.73 17.36 13.05
C VAL A 11 -18.64 17.59 14.09
N ARG A 12 -18.62 18.77 14.72
CA ARG A 12 -17.67 19.07 15.78
C ARG A 12 -17.95 18.20 17.02
N ASN A 13 -16.88 17.58 17.54
CA ASN A 13 -16.88 16.83 18.79
C ASN A 13 -17.92 15.69 18.87
N LEU A 14 -18.10 14.93 17.78
CA LEU A 14 -18.97 13.75 17.78
C LEU A 14 -18.62 12.75 18.90
N PRO A 15 -17.35 12.39 19.16
CA PRO A 15 -17.01 11.46 20.24
C PRO A 15 -17.47 11.96 21.62
N GLY A 16 -17.18 13.22 21.97
CA GLY A 16 -17.59 13.78 23.26
C GLY A 16 -19.12 13.88 23.42
N ARG A 17 -19.86 14.12 22.34
CA ARG A 17 -21.34 14.07 22.34
C ARG A 17 -21.85 12.65 22.58
N ILE A 18 -21.25 11.66 21.92
CA ILE A 18 -21.57 10.24 22.13
C ILE A 18 -21.28 9.84 23.58
N ASP A 19 -20.14 10.22 24.13
CA ASP A 19 -19.76 9.89 25.51
C ASP A 19 -20.69 10.54 26.54
N ASN A 20 -21.10 11.80 26.30
CA ASN A 20 -22.09 12.47 27.15
C ASN A 20 -23.46 11.76 27.12
N LEU A 21 -23.92 11.37 25.93
CA LEU A 21 -25.18 10.62 25.78
C LEU A 21 -25.09 9.23 26.43
N LYS A 22 -23.95 8.52 26.31
CA LYS A 22 -23.71 7.25 27.00
C LYS A 22 -23.73 7.42 28.51
N ALA A 23 -23.12 8.47 29.05
CA ALA A 23 -23.16 8.76 30.47
C ALA A 23 -24.59 9.01 30.97
N ARG A 24 -25.39 9.77 30.21
CA ARG A 24 -26.81 10.01 30.53
C ARG A 24 -27.63 8.72 30.45
N LEU A 25 -27.37 7.89 29.44
CA LEU A 25 -28.01 6.57 29.27
C LEU A 25 -27.72 5.68 30.48
N SER A 26 -26.46 5.59 30.93
CA SER A 26 -26.09 4.79 32.12
C SER A 26 -26.77 5.25 33.40
N VAL A 27 -27.01 6.56 33.56
CA VAL A 27 -27.75 7.10 34.72
C VAL A 27 -29.23 6.68 34.68
N LEU A 28 -29.86 6.70 33.51
CA LEU A 28 -31.25 6.26 33.35
C LEU A 28 -31.40 4.75 33.52
N ASP A 29 -30.53 3.95 32.90
CA ASP A 29 -30.53 2.49 33.01
C ASP A 29 -30.34 2.04 34.47
N GLY A 30 -29.48 2.72 35.23
CA GLY A 30 -29.29 2.44 36.65
C GLY A 30 -30.53 2.70 37.53
N ARG A 31 -31.44 3.57 37.09
CA ARG A 31 -32.70 3.88 37.81
C ARG A 31 -33.84 2.94 37.42
N VAL A 32 -33.81 2.37 36.21
CA VAL A 32 -34.79 1.38 35.71
C VAL A 32 -34.78 0.09 36.54
N GLU A 33 -33.64 -0.26 37.15
CA GLU A 33 -33.49 -1.45 38.00
C GLU A 33 -34.07 -1.25 39.42
N GLU A 34 -34.29 -0.01 39.88
CA GLU A 34 -34.79 0.30 41.23
C GLU A 34 -36.29 0.65 41.28
N GLU A 35 -36.88 1.20 40.20
CA GLU A 35 -38.29 1.60 40.15
C GLU A 35 -38.94 1.32 38.78
N VAL A 36 -40.28 1.22 38.76
CA VAL A 36 -41.05 1.15 37.50
C VAL A 36 -40.88 2.46 36.74
N SER A 37 -40.18 2.40 35.61
CA SER A 37 -39.88 3.58 34.78
C SER A 37 -41.14 4.23 34.24
N THR A 38 -41.13 5.56 34.23
CA THR A 38 -42.23 6.34 33.67
C THR A 38 -42.23 6.29 32.14
N ALA A 39 -43.38 6.55 31.52
CA ALA A 39 -43.50 6.58 30.06
C ALA A 39 -42.57 7.63 29.42
N ASP A 40 -42.33 8.74 30.12
CA ASP A 40 -41.44 9.82 29.68
C ASP A 40 -39.97 9.38 29.69
N GLU A 41 -39.53 8.66 30.74
CA GLU A 41 -38.17 8.10 30.82
C GLU A 41 -37.92 7.06 29.71
N VAL A 42 -38.92 6.23 29.40
CA VAL A 42 -38.83 5.27 28.27
C VAL A 42 -38.73 5.99 26.93
N ALA A 43 -39.43 7.11 26.75
CA ALA A 43 -39.34 7.92 25.54
C ALA A 43 -37.96 8.59 25.42
N GLU A 44 -37.41 9.10 26.52
CA GLU A 44 -36.07 9.68 26.59
C GLU A 44 -34.98 8.64 26.25
N LEU A 45 -35.06 7.44 26.82
CA LEU A 45 -34.14 6.33 26.54
C LEU A 45 -34.09 6.00 25.03
N ARG A 46 -35.26 5.93 24.38
CA ARG A 46 -35.36 5.68 22.94
C ARG A 46 -34.73 6.81 22.13
N GLY A 47 -34.95 8.07 22.54
CA GLY A 47 -34.33 9.24 21.92
C GLY A 47 -32.81 9.20 22.00
N ILE A 48 -32.27 9.01 23.21
CA ILE A 48 -30.82 8.93 23.45
C ILE A 48 -30.19 7.79 22.65
N THR A 49 -30.83 6.62 22.62
CA THR A 49 -30.34 5.45 21.86
C THR A 49 -30.30 5.76 20.36
N SER A 50 -31.35 6.40 19.83
CA SER A 50 -31.41 6.81 18.41
C SER A 50 -30.30 7.81 18.07
N ASP A 51 -30.06 8.78 18.95
CA ASP A 51 -29.01 9.80 18.78
C ASP A 51 -27.61 9.17 18.83
N ILE A 52 -27.34 8.28 19.78
CA ILE A 52 -26.06 7.57 19.88
C ILE A 52 -25.78 6.79 18.59
N HIS A 53 -26.77 6.05 18.09
CA HIS A 53 -26.61 5.27 16.86
C HIS A 53 -26.31 6.19 15.66
N SER A 54 -27.10 7.25 15.50
CA SER A 54 -26.97 8.19 14.38
C SER A 54 -25.63 8.93 14.40
N LEU A 55 -25.20 9.42 15.57
CA LEU A 55 -23.90 10.10 15.73
C LEU A 55 -22.73 9.14 15.54
N SER A 56 -22.85 7.89 16.02
CA SER A 56 -21.80 6.87 15.84
C SER A 56 -21.60 6.53 14.37
N HIS A 57 -22.68 6.39 13.60
CA HIS A 57 -22.61 6.13 12.16
C HIS A 57 -21.86 7.24 11.40
N VAL A 58 -22.17 8.51 11.70
CA VAL A 58 -21.48 9.66 11.10
C VAL A 58 -20.02 9.71 11.55
N ASN A 59 -19.74 9.46 12.84
CA ASN A 59 -18.38 9.45 13.37
C ASN A 59 -17.50 8.38 12.70
N THR A 60 -18.01 7.15 12.57
CA THR A 60 -17.32 6.07 11.85
C THR A 60 -17.03 6.46 10.41
N SER A 61 -18.02 7.01 9.70
CA SER A 61 -17.85 7.45 8.31
C SER A 61 -16.73 8.49 8.16
N ILE A 62 -16.65 9.45 9.07
CA ILE A 62 -15.60 10.49 9.06
C ILE A 62 -14.23 9.90 9.37
N CYS A 63 -14.12 9.03 10.39
CA CYS A 63 -12.86 8.36 10.72
C CYS A 63 -12.33 7.58 9.51
N TRP A 64 -13.20 6.84 8.82
CA TRP A 64 -12.83 6.12 7.59
C TRP A 64 -12.31 7.05 6.50
N GLN A 65 -13.00 8.18 6.27
CA GLN A 65 -12.56 9.18 5.29
C GLN A 65 -11.20 9.77 5.65
N GLN A 66 -10.98 10.11 6.93
CA GLN A 66 -9.71 10.66 7.42
C GLN A 66 -8.57 9.66 7.28
N SER A 67 -8.75 8.41 7.69
CA SER A 67 -7.75 7.35 7.52
C SER A 67 -7.41 7.12 6.05
N ARG A 68 -8.40 7.14 5.16
CA ARG A 68 -8.18 7.02 3.71
C ARG A 68 -7.38 8.20 3.15
N VAL A 69 -7.71 9.43 3.55
CA VAL A 69 -6.95 10.63 3.14
C VAL A 69 -5.52 10.58 3.66
N LEU A 70 -5.32 10.12 4.90
CA LEU A 70 -3.99 9.94 5.48
C LEU A 70 -3.17 8.92 4.68
N TRP A 71 -3.76 7.77 4.35
CA TRP A 71 -3.12 6.74 3.52
C TRP A 71 -2.74 7.27 2.12
N LEU A 72 -3.61 8.05 1.48
CA LEU A 72 -3.30 8.67 0.18
C LEU A 72 -2.17 9.70 0.27
N ARG A 73 -2.02 10.40 1.41
CA ARG A 73 -0.99 11.43 1.63
C ARG A 73 0.35 10.85 2.03
N GLU A 74 0.37 9.95 2.99
CA GLU A 74 1.59 9.38 3.58
C GLU A 74 2.08 8.13 2.85
N GLY A 75 1.22 7.54 2.01
CA GLY A 75 1.46 6.24 1.39
C GLY A 75 1.07 5.08 2.31
N ASP A 76 1.27 3.86 1.82
CA ASP A 76 1.00 2.69 2.62
C ASP A 76 2.10 2.48 3.69
N ALA A 77 1.69 2.09 4.90
CA ALA A 77 2.62 1.81 5.99
C ALA A 77 3.62 0.68 5.63
N ASN A 78 3.20 -0.25 4.78
CA ASN A 78 4.03 -1.37 4.34
C ASN A 78 5.29 -0.90 3.59
N SER A 79 5.16 0.14 2.77
CA SER A 79 6.22 0.77 1.99
C SER A 79 7.28 1.39 2.87
N LYS A 80 6.86 2.04 3.97
CA LYS A 80 7.76 2.66 4.95
C LYS A 80 8.46 1.62 5.83
N TYR A 81 7.72 0.64 6.35
CA TYR A 81 8.25 -0.28 7.38
C TYR A 81 8.88 -1.56 6.83
N PHE A 82 8.40 -2.08 5.70
CA PHE A 82 8.87 -3.35 5.15
C PHE A 82 9.65 -3.16 3.86
N HIS A 83 9.09 -2.43 2.90
CA HIS A 83 9.75 -2.32 1.60
C HIS A 83 11.01 -1.45 1.63
N SER A 84 11.06 -0.37 2.41
CA SER A 84 12.24 0.48 2.51
C SER A 84 13.47 -0.24 3.08
N PRO A 85 13.39 -0.95 4.23
CA PRO A 85 14.53 -1.71 4.75
C PRO A 85 14.99 -2.83 3.82
N VAL A 86 14.07 -3.56 3.18
CA VAL A 86 14.43 -4.62 2.20
C VAL A 86 15.14 -4.01 0.99
N ARG A 87 14.61 -2.93 0.42
CA ARG A 87 15.27 -2.22 -0.69
C ARG A 87 16.67 -1.75 -0.32
N GLN A 88 16.84 -1.20 0.89
CA GLN A 88 18.14 -0.76 1.37
C GLN A 88 19.12 -1.94 1.55
N ALA A 89 18.68 -3.04 2.14
CA ALA A 89 19.51 -4.23 2.32
C ALA A 89 19.97 -4.82 0.98
N VAL A 90 19.05 -4.92 0.02
CA VAL A 90 19.35 -5.38 -1.35
C VAL A 90 20.35 -4.45 -2.04
N PHE A 91 20.12 -3.12 -1.96
CA PHE A 91 21.03 -2.14 -2.52
C PHE A 91 22.43 -2.25 -1.89
N THR A 92 22.53 -2.31 -0.56
CA THR A 92 23.81 -2.44 0.14
C THR A 92 24.54 -3.73 -0.25
N HIS A 93 23.84 -4.85 -0.34
CA HIS A 93 24.41 -6.14 -0.76
C HIS A 93 25.00 -6.06 -2.16
N PHE A 94 24.24 -5.53 -3.12
CA PHE A 94 24.72 -5.44 -4.49
C PHE A 94 25.76 -4.34 -4.68
N SER A 95 25.66 -3.23 -3.96
CA SER A 95 26.70 -2.20 -3.97
C SER A 95 28.02 -2.78 -3.47
N SER A 96 28.04 -3.55 -2.38
CA SER A 96 29.28 -4.17 -1.88
C SER A 96 29.80 -5.29 -2.79
N HIS A 97 28.92 -6.11 -3.36
CA HIS A 97 29.32 -7.19 -4.28
C HIS A 97 29.81 -6.68 -5.64
N PHE A 98 29.16 -5.65 -6.18
CA PHE A 98 29.50 -5.04 -7.47
C PHE A 98 30.40 -3.81 -7.34
N HIS A 99 30.84 -3.47 -6.12
CA HIS A 99 32.07 -2.71 -5.85
C HIS A 99 33.34 -3.49 -6.23
N ALA A 100 33.21 -4.54 -7.03
CA ALA A 100 34.29 -5.18 -7.75
C ALA A 100 35.23 -4.09 -8.28
N CYS A 101 36.51 -4.21 -7.90
CA CYS A 101 37.58 -3.38 -8.42
C CYS A 101 37.35 -3.08 -9.89
N ASN A 102 37.74 -1.89 -10.36
CA ASN A 102 37.97 -1.65 -11.79
C ASN A 102 39.03 -2.65 -12.28
N MET A 103 38.62 -3.90 -12.48
CA MET A 103 39.38 -4.92 -13.14
C MET A 103 39.37 -4.44 -14.58
N ALA A 104 40.52 -3.93 -15.03
CA ALA A 104 40.71 -3.58 -16.42
C ALA A 104 40.26 -4.78 -17.25
N ARG A 105 39.11 -4.62 -17.92
CA ARG A 105 38.55 -5.67 -18.76
C ARG A 105 39.62 -5.98 -19.80
N PRO A 106 40.11 -7.23 -19.90
CA PRO A 106 41.13 -7.56 -20.89
C PRO A 106 40.64 -7.11 -22.26
N SER A 107 41.36 -6.17 -22.87
CA SER A 107 41.04 -5.76 -24.24
C SER A 107 41.49 -6.87 -25.19
N VAL A 108 40.69 -7.08 -26.23
CA VAL A 108 41.01 -7.98 -27.36
C VAL A 108 41.79 -7.25 -28.45
N GLU A 109 42.20 -6.00 -28.23
CA GLU A 109 42.91 -5.17 -29.22
C GLU A 109 44.25 -5.78 -29.68
N ASP A 110 44.95 -6.51 -28.80
CA ASP A 110 46.23 -7.15 -29.14
C ASP A 110 46.07 -8.60 -29.65
N LEU A 111 44.84 -9.11 -29.73
CA LEU A 111 44.58 -10.47 -30.21
C LEU A 111 44.39 -10.48 -31.72
N GLN A 112 45.38 -11.04 -32.42
CA GLN A 112 45.30 -11.31 -33.85
C GLN A 112 44.47 -12.58 -34.09
N PHE A 113 43.18 -12.40 -34.38
CA PHE A 113 42.32 -13.51 -34.80
C PHE A 113 42.57 -13.85 -36.26
N HIS A 114 42.84 -15.12 -36.54
CA HIS A 114 42.88 -15.63 -37.90
C HIS A 114 41.50 -15.49 -38.53
N THR A 115 41.33 -14.49 -39.40
CA THR A 115 40.07 -14.22 -40.08
C THR A 115 40.08 -14.89 -41.45
N LEU A 116 38.98 -15.56 -41.79
CA LEU A 116 38.82 -16.14 -43.11
C LEU A 116 38.67 -15.02 -44.15
N SER A 117 39.27 -15.20 -45.33
CA SER A 117 39.00 -14.32 -46.46
C SER A 117 37.53 -14.40 -46.83
N PHE A 118 36.99 -13.33 -47.44
CA PHE A 118 35.60 -13.29 -47.91
C PHE A 118 35.23 -14.52 -48.76
N THR A 119 36.15 -14.96 -49.62
CA THR A 119 35.99 -16.15 -50.46
C THR A 119 35.90 -17.46 -49.67
N LYS A 120 36.73 -17.62 -48.63
CA LYS A 120 36.72 -18.78 -47.73
C LYS A 120 35.51 -18.78 -46.81
N GLY A 121 35.09 -17.61 -46.32
CA GLY A 121 33.84 -17.47 -45.55
C GLY A 121 32.62 -17.83 -46.39
N GLY A 122 32.59 -17.36 -47.64
CA GLY A 122 31.54 -17.69 -48.59
C GLY A 122 31.47 -19.17 -48.95
N SER A 123 32.56 -19.94 -48.87
CA SER A 123 32.51 -21.39 -49.09
C SER A 123 31.92 -22.17 -47.92
N LEU A 124 31.93 -21.64 -46.69
CA LEU A 124 31.39 -22.33 -45.51
C LEU A 124 29.86 -22.38 -45.48
N VAL A 125 29.20 -21.46 -46.19
CA VAL A 125 27.74 -21.38 -46.28
C VAL A 125 27.19 -22.02 -47.56
N LYS A 126 28.05 -22.61 -48.40
CA LYS A 126 27.60 -23.31 -49.60
C LYS A 126 27.03 -24.69 -49.24
N PRO A 127 25.92 -25.11 -49.84
CA PRO A 127 25.45 -26.48 -49.73
C PRO A 127 26.50 -27.48 -50.25
N PHE A 128 26.55 -28.66 -49.65
CA PHE A 128 27.40 -29.76 -50.14
C PHE A 128 26.95 -30.21 -51.53
N SER A 129 27.92 -30.53 -52.39
CA SER A 129 27.68 -31.18 -53.66
C SER A 129 27.34 -32.67 -53.47
N VAL A 130 26.66 -33.25 -54.46
CA VAL A 130 26.33 -34.68 -54.47
C VAL A 130 27.59 -35.55 -54.42
N ASP A 131 28.68 -35.11 -55.06
CA ASP A 131 29.93 -35.85 -55.09
C ASP A 131 30.68 -35.77 -53.75
N GLU A 132 30.66 -34.62 -53.06
CA GLU A 132 31.17 -34.50 -51.69
C GLU A 132 30.40 -35.40 -50.72
N VAL A 133 29.06 -35.43 -50.84
CA VAL A 133 28.21 -36.31 -50.02
C VAL A 133 28.53 -37.78 -50.31
N LYS A 134 28.72 -38.16 -51.56
CA LYS A 134 29.08 -39.54 -51.95
C LYS A 134 30.48 -39.96 -51.51
N ALA A 135 31.43 -39.03 -51.43
CA ALA A 135 32.79 -39.32 -50.99
C ALA A 135 32.92 -39.49 -49.47
N ALA A 136 31.94 -39.00 -48.70
CA ALA A 136 31.91 -39.07 -47.25
C ALA A 136 31.16 -40.31 -46.70
N ILE A 137 30.59 -41.14 -47.56
CA ILE A 137 29.81 -42.35 -47.24
C ILE A 137 30.52 -43.56 -47.87
#